data_AF-A0A7V6A3Z1-F1
#
_entry.id   AF-A0A7V6A3Z1-F1
#
_cell.length_a   1.000
_cell.length_b   1.000
_cell.length_c   1.000
_cell.angle_alpha   90.00
_cell.angle_beta   90.00
_cell.angle_gamma   90.00
#
_symmetry.space_group_name_H-M   'P 1'
#
loop_
_entity.id
_entity.type
_entity.pdbx_description
1 polymer ?
#
loop_
_entity_poly.entity_id
_entity_poly.type
_entity_poly.pdbx_seq_one_letter_code
_entity_poly.pdbx_strand_id
1 'polypeptide(L)' 'MEPGNLENLIEKVKTIAQGPHADLLEKFVDLLFEHEEPEYFSPEDLAAIEEGMQASLSGDRSQFISLEEYERKHGL' A
#
# COMPACT_ATOMS: atom_id res chain seq x y z
N MET A 1 6.77 10.20 -14.94
CA MET A 1 7.26 11.50 -14.44
C MET A 1 7.95 12.20 -15.59
N GLU A 2 7.69 13.49 -15.82
CA GLU A 2 8.43 14.22 -16.85
C GLU A 2 9.91 14.37 -16.45
N PRO A 3 10.86 14.34 -17.41
CA PRO A 3 12.29 14.34 -17.14
C PRO A 3 12.77 15.46 -16.19
N GLY A 4 12.15 16.65 -16.24
CA GLY A 4 12.55 17.79 -15.40
C GLY A 4 12.03 17.78 -13.95
N ASN A 5 11.09 16.90 -13.60
CA ASN A 5 10.50 16.91 -12.25
C ASN A 5 11.44 16.34 -11.19
N LEU A 6 12.28 15.38 -11.57
CA LEU A 6 13.24 14.76 -10.64
C LEU A 6 14.39 15.72 -10.31
N GLU A 7 14.93 16.40 -11.31
CA GLU A 7 16.03 17.37 -11.15
C GLU A 7 15.58 18.56 -10.28
N ASN A 8 14.37 19.06 -10.52
CA ASN A 8 13.76 20.11 -9.73
C ASN A 8 13.55 19.69 -8.27
N LEU A 9 13.09 18.46 -8.04
CA LEU A 9 12.94 17.90 -6.70
C LEU A 9 14.29 17.82 -5.98
N ILE A 10 15.33 17.31 -6.65
CA ILE A 10 16.68 17.20 -6.09
C ILE A 10 17.23 18.57 -5.70
N GLU A 11 17.02 19.60 -6.52
CA GLU A 11 17.48 20.95 -6.24
C GLU A 11 16.79 21.56 -5.01
N LYS A 12 15.46 21.36 -4.89
CA LYS A 12 14.70 21.80 -3.71
C LYS A 12 15.16 21.11 -2.44
N VAL A 13 15.38 19.79 -2.49
CA VAL A 13 15.88 19.01 -1.36
C VAL A 13 17.27 19.50 -0.93
N LYS A 14 18.19 19.71 -1.87
CA LYS A 14 19.52 20.28 -1.58
C LYS A 14 19.44 21.64 -0.91
N THR A 15 18.55 22.51 -1.38
CA THR A 15 18.34 23.85 -0.82
C THR A 15 17.87 23.78 0.63
N ILE A 16 16.94 22.87 0.94
CA ILE A 16 16.42 22.69 2.31
C ILE A 16 17.50 22.08 3.22
N ALA A 17 18.23 21.07 2.74
CA ALA A 17 19.29 20.38 3.47
C ALA A 17 20.49 21.30 3.83
N GLN A 18 20.73 22.35 3.04
CA GLN A 18 21.77 23.36 3.31
C GLN A 18 21.22 24.56 4.12
N GLY A 19 19.93 24.59 4.40
CA GLY A 19 19.26 25.67 5.11
C GLY A 19 19.29 25.51 6.64
N PRO A 20 18.81 26.53 7.38
CA PRO A 20 18.76 26.52 8.84
C PRO A 20 17.78 25.50 9.45
N HIS A 21 17.01 24.81 8.62
CA HIS A 21 15.98 23.84 8.99
C HIS A 21 16.28 22.44 8.45
N ALA A 22 17.55 22.14 8.16
CA ALA A 22 17.96 20.84 7.66
C ALA A 22 17.54 19.67 8.58
N ASP A 23 17.51 19.91 9.90
CA ASP A 23 17.06 18.95 10.90
C ASP A 23 15.56 18.60 10.77
N LEU A 24 14.74 19.52 10.27
CA LEU A 24 13.33 19.25 9.99
C LEU A 24 13.16 18.36 8.77
N LEU A 25 14.05 18.46 7.77
CA LEU A 25 14.04 17.56 6.62
C LEU A 25 14.42 16.14 7.05
N GLU A 26 15.43 16.00 7.92
CA GLU A 26 15.82 14.71 8.50
C GLU A 26 14.64 14.06 9.24
N LYS A 27 14.03 14.77 10.20
CA LYS A 27 12.84 14.28 10.92
C LYS A 27 11.65 13.97 10.02
N PHE A 28 11.47 14.71 8.93
CA PHE A 28 10.41 14.46 7.95
C PHE A 28 10.67 13.18 7.16
N VAL A 29 11.92 12.94 6.76
CA VAL A 29 12.33 11.69 6.12
C VAL A 29 12.17 10.53 7.10
N ASP A 30 12.63 10.67 8.33
CA ASP A 30 12.46 9.65 9.37
C ASP A 30 10.97 9.35 9.56
N LEU A 31 10.09 10.34 9.68
CA LEU A 31 8.64 10.10 9.80
C LEU A 31 8.04 9.36 8.60
N LEU A 32 8.53 9.62 7.39
CA LEU A 32 8.07 8.94 6.18
C LEU A 32 8.57 7.50 6.06
N PHE A 33 9.76 7.20 6.59
CA PHE A 33 10.44 5.91 6.40
C PHE A 33 10.57 5.07 7.68
N GLU A 34 10.24 5.60 8.87
CA GLU A 34 10.06 4.85 10.12
C GLU A 34 8.80 3.99 10.12
N HIS A 35 7.95 4.12 9.10
CA HIS A 35 6.98 3.09 8.79
C HIS A 35 7.69 1.89 8.16
N GLU A 36 8.26 1.04 9.01
CA GLU A 36 8.19 -0.40 8.72
C GLU A 36 6.70 -0.74 8.68
N GLU A 37 6.08 -0.60 7.51
CA GLU A 37 4.75 -1.16 7.31
C GLU A 37 4.85 -2.63 7.69
N PRO A 38 4.07 -3.12 8.68
CA PRO A 38 3.99 -4.54 8.93
C PRO A 38 3.66 -5.22 7.60
N GLU A 39 4.36 -6.30 7.25
CA GLU A 39 3.85 -7.20 6.23
C GLU A 39 2.53 -7.79 6.75
N TYR A 40 1.41 -7.13 6.40
CA TYR A 40 0.08 -7.50 6.85
C TYR A 40 -0.40 -8.83 6.26
N PHE A 41 0.19 -9.21 5.14
CA PHE A 41 -0.19 -10.39 4.37
C PHE A 41 1.04 -11.22 4.06
N SER A 42 0.95 -12.50 4.35
CA SER A 42 1.92 -13.48 3.85
C SER A 42 1.79 -13.63 2.33
N PRO A 43 2.78 -14.23 1.65
CA PRO A 43 2.66 -14.58 0.24
C PRO A 43 1.43 -15.46 -0.06
N GLU A 44 1.00 -16.27 0.90
CA GLU A 44 -0.18 -17.13 0.78
C GLU A 44 -1.47 -16.29 0.83
N ASP A 45 -1.54 -15.30 1.72
CA ASP A 45 -2.68 -14.38 1.79
C ASP A 45 -2.82 -13.56 0.49
N LEU A 46 -1.69 -13.06 -0.03
CA LEU A 46 -1.67 -12.33 -1.31
C LEU A 46 -2.15 -13.22 -2.47
N ALA A 47 -1.74 -14.48 -2.50
CA ALA A 47 -2.20 -15.43 -3.52
C ALA A 47 -3.71 -15.69 -3.41
N ALA A 48 -4.25 -15.82 -2.20
CA ALA A 48 -5.69 -16.02 -1.99
C ALA A 48 -6.51 -14.79 -2.39
N ILE A 49 -6.01 -13.58 -2.13
CA ILE A 49 -6.65 -12.32 -2.57
C ILE A 49 -6.67 -12.24 -4.10
N GLU A 50 -5.56 -12.54 -4.76
CA GLU A 50 -5.47 -12.55 -6.22
C GLU A 50 -6.43 -13.57 -6.84
N GLU A 51 -6.48 -14.79 -6.29
CA GLU A 51 -7.41 -15.83 -6.74
C GLU A 51 -8.87 -15.37 -6.64
N GLY A 52 -9.28 -14.82 -5.50
CA GLY A 52 -10.63 -14.30 -5.30
C GLY A 52 -10.98 -13.16 -6.25
N MET A 53 -10.01 -12.29 -6.55
CA MET A 53 -10.18 -11.21 -7.53
C MET A 53 -10.40 -11.78 -8.95
N GLN A 54 -9.60 -12.76 -9.37
CA GLN A 54 -9.75 -13.39 -10.68
C GLN A 54 -11.08 -14.16 -10.81
N ALA A 55 -11.52 -14.85 -9.75
CA ALA A 55 -12.82 -15.50 -9.72
C ALA A 55 -13.97 -14.47 -9.90
N SER A 56 -13.87 -13.32 -9.22
CA SER A 56 -14.85 -12.23 -9.37
C SER A 56 -14.87 -11.63 -10.79
N LEU A 57 -13.69 -11.43 -11.40
CA LEU A 57 -13.57 -10.84 -12.75
C LEU A 57 -14.07 -11.79 -13.84
N SER A 58 -13.76 -13.08 -13.71
CA SER A 58 -14.20 -14.12 -14.65
C SER A 58 -15.68 -14.50 -14.48
N GLY A 59 -16.29 -14.11 -13.36
CA GLY A 59 -17.67 -14.47 -13.02
C GLY A 59 -17.81 -15.90 -12.52
N ASP A 60 -16.73 -16.53 -12.06
CA ASP A 60 -16.75 -17.86 -11.47
C ASP A 60 -17.42 -17.80 -10.09
N ARG A 61 -18.67 -18.27 -10.03
CA ARG A 61 -19.46 -18.29 -8.78
C ARG A 61 -19.12 -19.45 -7.85
N SER A 62 -18.27 -20.39 -8.26
CA SER A 62 -17.97 -21.59 -7.47
C SER A 62 -17.25 -21.27 -6.15
N GLN A 63 -16.56 -20.13 -6.10
CA GLN A 63 -15.82 -19.65 -4.93
C GLN A 63 -16.64 -18.74 -4.01
N PHE A 64 -17.89 -18.42 -4.36
CA PHE A 64 -18.71 -17.46 -3.62
C PHE A 64 -19.95 -18.13 -3.04
N ILE A 65 -20.26 -17.78 -1.79
CA ILE A 65 -21.52 -18.15 -1.14
C ILE A 65 -22.43 -16.93 -1.02
N SER A 66 -23.73 -17.15 -0.92
CA SER A 66 -24.66 -16.05 -0.62
C SER A 66 -24.47 -15.58 0.82
N LEU A 67 -24.87 -14.32 1.08
CA LEU A 67 -24.89 -13.77 2.43
C LEU A 67 -25.74 -14.64 3.38
N GLU A 68 -26.89 -15.12 2.92
CA GLU A 68 -27.77 -16.00 3.70
C GLU A 68 -27.08 -17.33 4.08
N GLU A 69 -26.28 -17.91 3.16
CA GLU A 69 -25.51 -19.12 3.46
C GLU A 69 -24.38 -18.84 4.45
N TYR A 70 -23.72 -17.68 4.33
CA TYR A 70 -22.69 -17.24 5.28
C TYR A 70 -23.26 -17.06 6.69
N GLU A 71 -24.36 -16.31 6.83
CA GLU A 71 -25.05 -16.09 8.11
C GLU A 71 -25.45 -17.41 8.78
N ARG A 72 -26.02 -18.34 7.99
CA ARG A 72 -26.39 -19.68 8.49
C ARG A 72 -25.19 -20.50 8.97
N LYS A 73 -24.06 -20.45 8.27
CA LYS A 73 -22.85 -21.19 8.64
C LYS A 73 -22.16 -20.63 9.88
N HIS A 74 -22.22 -19.31 10.07
CA HIS A 74 -21.50 -18.61 11.13
C HIS A 74 -22.38 -18.23 12.33
N GLY A 75 -23.69 -18.49 12.27
CA GLY A 75 -24.63 -18.21 13.36
C GLY A 75 -24.84 -16.71 13.59
N LEU A 76 -24.78 -15.93 12.50
CA LEU A 76 -24.97 -14.48 12.48
C LEU A 76 -26.42 -14.10 12.19
#